data_AF-A0A848KPX1-F1
#
_entry.id   AF-A0A848KPX1-F1
#
_cell.length_a   1.000
_cell.length_b   1.000
_cell.length_c   1.000
_cell.angle_alpha   90.00
_cell.angle_beta   90.00
_cell.angle_gamma   90.00
#
_symmetry.space_group_name_H-M   'P 1'
#
loop_
_entity.id
_entity.type
_entity.pdbx_description
1 polymer ?
#
loop_
_entity_poly.entity_id
_entity_poly.type
_entity_poly.pdbx_seq_one_letter_code
_entity_poly.pdbx_strand_id
1 'polypeptide(L)'
;MRSHQPFEPISLQVSTQFDARSRSLTVTWHTPDDPSAFAHTRLFLAGSELPDRTYLTIVDAGDSSTMPVPPDVEPGTYRVDVETYSNGSWGGGRLTGTGSSPQFAID
;
A
#
# COMPACT_ATOMS: atom_id res chain seq x y z
N MET A 1 12.69 33.73 -8.28
CA MET A 1 12.42 32.37 -8.82
C MET A 1 12.36 31.43 -7.63
N ARG A 2 11.18 30.88 -7.29
CA ARG A 2 11.09 29.82 -6.28
C ARG A 2 11.52 28.53 -6.96
N SER A 3 12.57 27.91 -6.41
CA SER A 3 13.05 26.59 -6.78
C SER A 3 11.88 25.60 -6.78
N HIS A 4 11.67 24.91 -7.91
CA HIS A 4 10.81 23.74 -7.97
C HIS A 4 11.51 22.62 -7.19
N GLN A 5 11.29 22.58 -5.89
CA GLN A 5 11.69 21.43 -5.10
C GLN A 5 10.86 20.23 -5.60
N PRO A 6 11.49 19.10 -5.98
CA PRO A 6 10.74 17.90 -6.31
C PRO A 6 9.90 17.52 -5.11
N PHE A 7 8.63 17.21 -5.35
CA PHE A 7 7.77 16.69 -4.31
C PHE A 7 8.16 15.25 -4.08
N GLU A 8 8.68 14.98 -2.90
CA GLU A 8 8.90 13.63 -2.43
C GLU A 8 7.64 13.19 -1.68
N PRO A 9 7.07 12.01 -2.02
CA PRO A 9 6.02 11.42 -1.22
C PRO A 9 6.48 11.23 0.23
N ILE A 10 5.58 11.43 1.19
CA ILE A 10 5.86 11.12 2.58
C ILE A 10 6.10 9.62 2.78
N SER A 11 6.96 9.27 3.72
CA SER A 11 7.21 7.88 4.07
C SER A 11 6.12 7.33 5.00
N LEU A 12 5.45 6.26 4.58
CA LEU A 12 4.45 5.55 5.37
C LEU A 12 5.08 4.43 6.19
N GLN A 13 4.60 4.25 7.42
CA GLN A 13 4.90 3.05 8.21
C GLN A 13 3.86 1.99 7.89
N VAL A 14 4.30 0.86 7.31
CA VAL A 14 3.38 -0.20 6.87
C VAL A 14 3.61 -1.47 7.69
N SER A 15 2.54 -2.06 8.18
CA SER A 15 2.53 -3.37 8.84
C SER A 15 1.53 -4.31 8.19
N THR A 16 1.79 -5.61 8.30
CA THR A 16 0.99 -6.66 7.69
C THR A 16 0.74 -7.78 8.67
N GLN A 17 -0.44 -8.37 8.62
CA GLN A 17 -0.80 -9.59 9.33
C GLN A 17 -1.47 -10.55 8.36
N PHE A 18 -0.81 -11.67 8.07
CA PHE A 18 -1.36 -12.75 7.27
C PHE A 18 -2.03 -13.79 8.18
N ASP A 19 -3.28 -14.13 7.87
CA ASP A 19 -4.00 -15.25 8.47
C ASP A 19 -4.05 -16.40 7.47
N ALA A 20 -3.21 -17.42 7.70
CA ALA A 20 -3.13 -18.61 6.86
C ALA A 20 -4.44 -19.43 6.87
N ARG A 21 -5.25 -19.37 7.92
CA ARG A 21 -6.50 -20.14 8.02
C ARG A 21 -7.56 -19.62 7.05
N SER A 22 -7.67 -18.31 6.95
CA SER A 22 -8.61 -17.62 6.06
C SER A 22 -7.97 -17.14 4.76
N ARG A 23 -6.66 -17.38 4.58
CA ARG A 23 -5.81 -16.85 3.51
C ARG A 23 -6.07 -15.36 3.25
N SER A 24 -6.15 -14.60 4.34
CA SER A 24 -6.46 -13.17 4.35
C SER A 24 -5.29 -12.35 4.85
N LEU A 25 -5.09 -11.18 4.27
CA LEU A 25 -4.03 -10.24 4.60
C LEU A 25 -4.66 -8.96 5.12
N THR A 26 -4.33 -8.61 6.36
CA THR A 26 -4.57 -7.28 6.91
C THR A 26 -3.33 -6.43 6.69
N VAL A 27 -3.51 -5.24 6.12
CA VAL A 27 -2.47 -4.23 5.93
C VAL A 27 -2.89 -2.99 6.69
N THR A 28 -1.97 -2.41 7.44
CA THR A 28 -2.15 -1.14 8.14
C THR A 28 -1.02 -0.20 7.74
N TRP A 29 -1.35 1.05 7.45
CA TRP A 29 -0.39 2.08 7.09
C TRP A 29 -0.62 3.33 7.93
N HIS A 30 0.45 3.87 8.51
CA HIS A 30 0.41 5.10 9.26
C HIS A 30 1.25 6.18 8.60
N THR A 31 0.70 7.38 8.57
CA THR A 31 1.41 8.60 8.21
C THR A 31 1.90 9.29 9.50
N PRO A 32 3.09 9.90 9.51
CA PRO A 32 3.49 10.81 10.58
C PRO A 32 2.67 12.11 10.61
N ASP A 33 2.08 12.48 9.46
CA ASP A 33 1.22 13.66 9.27
C ASP A 33 -0.29 13.32 9.32
N ASP A 34 -1.17 14.30 9.13
CA ASP A 34 -2.63 14.14 9.17
C ASP A 34 -3.17 13.17 8.09
N PRO A 35 -3.74 12.00 8.47
CA PRO A 35 -4.27 11.01 7.53
C PRO A 35 -5.49 11.49 6.72
N SER A 36 -6.15 12.59 7.14
CA SER A 36 -7.25 13.19 6.37
C SER A 36 -6.81 13.86 5.06
N ALA A 37 -5.49 13.96 4.82
CA ALA A 37 -4.93 14.48 3.58
C ALA A 37 -5.09 13.52 2.37
N PHE A 38 -5.42 12.25 2.60
CA PHE A 38 -5.53 11.24 1.55
C PHE A 38 -6.98 11.01 1.11
N ALA A 39 -7.17 10.95 -0.20
CA ALA A 39 -8.44 10.63 -0.84
C ALA A 39 -8.58 9.15 -1.18
N HIS A 40 -7.48 8.42 -1.33
CA HIS A 40 -7.47 6.97 -1.43
C HIS A 40 -6.05 6.39 -1.26
N THR A 41 -5.99 5.09 -1.00
CA THR A 41 -4.76 4.31 -0.86
C THR A 41 -4.81 3.08 -1.77
N ARG A 42 -3.74 2.81 -2.51
CA ARG A 42 -3.57 1.60 -3.33
C ARG A 42 -2.59 0.65 -2.65
N LEU A 43 -2.91 -0.63 -2.67
CA LEU A 43 -2.10 -1.69 -2.11
C LEU A 43 -1.62 -2.63 -3.21
N PHE A 44 -0.34 -2.98 -3.16
CA PHE A 44 0.29 -3.89 -4.10
C PHE A 44 1.06 -4.97 -3.35
N LEU A 45 0.99 -6.21 -3.81
CA LEU A 45 1.85 -7.30 -3.36
C LEU A 45 3.12 -7.32 -4.22
N ALA A 46 4.28 -7.44 -3.59
CA ALA A 46 5.55 -7.59 -4.28
C ALA A 46 6.35 -8.76 -3.65
N GLY A 47 7.07 -9.51 -4.46
CA GLY A 47 7.87 -10.67 -4.02
C GLY A 47 8.76 -11.18 -5.14
N SER A 48 9.73 -12.04 -4.81
CA SER A 48 10.61 -12.66 -5.82
C SER A 48 9.85 -13.53 -6.83
N GLU A 49 8.72 -14.08 -6.39
CA GLU A 49 7.86 -14.95 -7.19
C GLU A 49 7.00 -14.16 -8.19
N LEU A 50 6.98 -12.83 -8.09
CA LEU A 50 6.19 -11.96 -8.97
C LEU A 50 7.13 -11.16 -9.88
N PRO A 51 6.96 -11.21 -11.22
CA PRO A 51 7.80 -10.43 -12.14
C PRO A 51 7.57 -8.92 -11.97
N ASP A 52 6.36 -8.52 -11.58
CA ASP A 52 5.94 -7.16 -11.25
C ASP A 52 5.06 -7.18 -10.00
N ARG A 53 4.85 -6.03 -9.37
CA ARG A 53 3.92 -5.92 -8.23
C ARG A 53 2.48 -6.23 -8.67
N THR A 54 1.76 -7.04 -7.90
CA THR A 54 0.35 -7.39 -8.12
C THR A 54 -0.55 -6.41 -7.40
N TYR A 55 -1.49 -5.78 -8.11
CA TYR A 55 -2.49 -4.92 -7.48
C TYR A 55 -3.45 -5.73 -6.61
N LEU A 56 -3.63 -5.31 -5.36
CA LEU A 56 -4.53 -5.98 -4.40
C LEU A 56 -5.87 -5.26 -4.33
N THR A 57 -5.86 -3.98 -3.97
CA THR A 57 -7.09 -3.20 -3.76
C THR A 57 -6.81 -1.70 -3.67
N ILE A 58 -7.90 -0.93 -3.65
CA ILE A 58 -7.95 0.51 -3.36
C ILE A 58 -8.89 0.74 -2.17
N VAL A 59 -8.50 1.67 -1.30
CA VAL A 59 -9.23 2.03 -0.08
C VAL A 59 -9.49 3.52 -0.10
N ASP A 60 -10.76 3.94 -0.13
CA ASP A 60 -11.13 5.36 -0.25
C ASP A 60 -10.79 6.16 1.01
N ALA A 61 -11.02 5.59 2.20
CA ALA A 61 -10.69 6.24 3.46
C ALA A 61 -10.26 5.22 4.52
N GLY A 62 -9.29 5.61 5.35
CA GLY A 62 -8.78 4.80 6.44
C GLY A 62 -7.28 4.53 6.37
N ASP A 63 -6.80 3.84 7.38
CA ASP A 63 -5.40 3.50 7.61
C ASP A 63 -5.19 1.97 7.65
N SER A 64 -6.21 1.18 7.33
CA SER A 64 -6.14 -0.27 7.32
C SER A 64 -7.11 -0.90 6.32
N SER A 65 -6.79 -2.11 5.85
CA SER A 65 -7.66 -2.94 5.04
C SER A 65 -7.37 -4.42 5.25
N THR A 66 -8.41 -5.24 5.26
CA THR A 66 -8.29 -6.70 5.24
C THR A 66 -8.88 -7.23 3.93
N MET A 67 -8.11 -8.04 3.21
CA MET A 67 -8.55 -8.64 1.95
C MET A 67 -8.06 -10.08 1.81
N PRO A 68 -8.74 -10.94 1.02
CA PRO A 68 -8.18 -12.22 0.63
C PRO A 68 -6.93 -12.03 -0.21
N VAL A 69 -5.94 -12.90 -0.04
CA VAL A 69 -4.81 -12.97 -0.98
C VAL A 69 -5.32 -13.54 -2.31
N PRO A 70 -4.91 -12.98 -3.47
CA PRO A 70 -5.31 -13.51 -4.78
C PRO A 70 -4.98 -15.01 -4.90
N PRO A 71 -5.88 -15.81 -5.51
CA PRO A 71 -5.78 -17.26 -5.47
C PRO A 71 -4.51 -17.81 -6.15
N ASP A 72 -4.00 -17.08 -7.14
CA ASP A 72 -2.83 -17.35 -7.98
C ASP A 72 -1.49 -16.95 -7.35
N VAL A 73 -1.49 -16.37 -6.14
CA VAL A 73 -0.25 -16.10 -5.40
C VAL A 73 0.27 -17.41 -4.81
N GLU A 74 1.35 -17.92 -5.38
CA GLU A 74 2.04 -19.11 -4.89
C GLU A 74 2.66 -18.91 -3.49
N PRO A 75 2.95 -19.98 -2.73
CA PRO A 75 3.70 -19.87 -1.50
C PRO A 75 5.06 -19.20 -1.70
N GLY A 76 5.46 -18.32 -0.79
CA GLY A 76 6.67 -17.52 -0.95
C GLY A 76 6.84 -16.40 0.07
N THR A 77 7.89 -15.60 -0.12
CA THR A 77 8.16 -14.42 0.70
C THR A 77 7.75 -13.15 -0.02
N TYR A 78 6.88 -12.38 0.61
CA TYR A 78 6.24 -11.20 0.03
C TYR A 78 6.37 -9.97 0.93
N ARG A 79 6.11 -8.80 0.36
CA ARG A 79 5.85 -7.54 1.06
C ARG A 79 4.66 -6.85 0.43
N VAL A 80 4.07 -5.88 1.14
CA VAL A 80 3.07 -4.98 0.58
C VAL A 80 3.69 -3.61 0.37
N ASP A 81 3.57 -3.10 -0.85
CA ASP A 81 3.86 -1.71 -1.20
C ASP A 81 2.54 -0.91 -1.16
N VAL A 82 2.57 0.24 -0.50
CA VAL A 82 1.41 1.12 -0.25
C VAL A 82 1.65 2.47 -0.90
N GLU A 83 0.64 2.98 -1.61
CA GLU A 83 0.65 4.30 -2.24
C GLU A 83 -0.60 5.09 -1.83
N THR A 84 -0.43 6.21 -1.12
CA THR A 84 -1.55 7.11 -0.77
C THR A 84 -1.61 8.29 -1.72
N TYR A 85 -2.82 8.73 -2.06
CA TYR A 85 -3.06 9.80 -3.01
C TYR A 85 -3.96 10.86 -2.40
N SER A 86 -3.60 12.14 -2.55
CA SER A 86 -4.47 13.28 -2.21
C SER A 86 -5.58 13.46 -3.23
N ASN A 87 -6.62 14.21 -2.85
CA ASN A 87 -7.68 14.58 -3.79
C ASN A 87 -7.11 15.51 -4.88
N GLY A 88 -7.36 15.19 -6.15
CA GLY A 88 -6.90 15.99 -7.28
C GLY A 88 -8.09 16.56 -8.04
N SER A 89 -8.06 17.86 -8.36
CA SER A 89 -9.14 18.55 -9.09
C SER A 89 -9.42 17.99 -10.49
N TRP A 90 -8.59 17.06 -11.01
CA TRP A 90 -8.68 16.48 -12.35
C TRP A 90 -8.65 14.94 -12.37
N GLY A 91 -9.09 14.29 -11.29
CA GLY A 91 -9.52 12.89 -11.33
C GLY A 91 -8.46 11.79 -11.09
N GLY A 92 -7.18 12.13 -10.91
CA GLY A 92 -6.12 11.14 -10.65
C GLY A 92 -5.56 11.11 -9.23
N GLY A 93 -5.75 12.19 -8.46
CA GLY A 93 -5.02 12.42 -7.21
C GLY A 93 -3.51 12.54 -7.40
N ARG A 94 -2.81 13.29 -6.56
CA ARG A 94 -1.34 13.31 -6.56
C ARG A 94 -0.85 12.23 -5.60
N LEU A 95 0.10 11.38 -6.02
CA LEU A 95 0.81 10.48 -5.10
C LEU A 95 1.39 11.34 -3.97
N THR A 96 1.00 11.08 -2.74
CA THR A 96 1.37 11.86 -1.57
C THR A 96 2.19 11.08 -0.58
N GLY A 97 2.03 9.77 -0.49
CA GLY A 97 2.80 8.94 0.41
C GLY A 97 3.08 7.56 -0.16
N THR A 98 4.21 6.99 0.23
CA THR A 98 4.63 5.63 -0.14
C THR A 98 5.24 4.92 1.06
N GLY A 99 5.02 3.62 1.16
CA GLY A 99 5.73 2.79 2.14
C GLY A 99 5.68 1.31 1.77
N SER A 100 6.58 0.54 2.36
CA SER A 100 6.64 -0.91 2.16
C SER A 100 6.61 -1.60 3.52
N SER A 101 5.88 -2.71 3.61
CA SER A 101 5.88 -3.55 4.81
C SER A 101 7.22 -4.28 4.95
N PRO A 102 7.55 -4.77 6.16
CA PRO A 102 8.47 -5.89 6.30
C PRO A 102 8.02 -7.10 5.46
N GLN A 103 8.97 -7.98 5.16
CA GLN A 103 8.65 -9.22 4.48
C GLN A 103 7.86 -10.18 5.39
N PHE A 104 6.95 -10.94 4.79
CA PHE A 104 6.16 -11.99 5.42
C PHE A 104 6.04 -13.21 4.50
N ALA A 105 5.79 -14.37 5.08
CA ALA A 105 5.58 -15.61 4.34
C ALA A 105 4.09 -15.81 4.05
N ILE A 106 3.81 -16.36 2.86
CA ILE A 106 2.53 -16.97 2.50
C ILE A 106 2.85 -18.44 2.26
N ASP A 107 2.11 -19.33 2.94
CA ASP A 107 2.32 -20.78 2.95
C ASP A 107 1.17 -21.52 2.25
#